data_AF-A0A7R9F3I0-F1
#
_entry.id   AF-A0A7R9F3I0-F1
#
_cell.length_a   1.000
_cell.length_b   1.000
_cell.length_c   1.000
_cell.angle_alpha   90.00
_cell.angle_beta   90.00
_cell.angle_gamma   90.00
#
_symmetry.space_group_name_H-M   'P 1'
#
loop_
_entity.id
_entity.type
_entity.pdbx_description
1 polymer ?
#
loop_
_entity_poly.entity_id
_entity_poly.type
_entity_poly.pdbx_seq_one_letter_code
_entity_poly.pdbx_strand_id
1 'polypeptide(L)'
;LEEVHSHLLEGRVENHFGKTTLSAPNWYQTLIFPGVFGRSSALDHVANKVESVDEAYVIYNFMLSVRRHGMSLDSFKLVTHRRRRQKKCFSKHCPAFNIQEELIIDTATAERRVIAAKEELSISEFYTSVLSILHHSVSLVEGSTISKIFCYGLGNYTQCVSARYQLALLLLLKQHTTAKVFVYDPVFTALECQLISSFGCQLLPLNEEGKHTIDKDEVTLAYLPHCSKQLINNFLWANWGLGLKDCIIFGNSFSKIIDTQLKSILNSSARYILDIFPYTEELSIANSFKYTDIFNDLAISVFPIKKLSSVKRDFWVSRENPKYCDSDTEFITAKLVSALNL
;
A
#
# COMPACT_ATOMS: atom_id res chain seq x y z
N LEU A 1 -38.80 -3.93 24.12
CA LEU A 1 -37.41 -4.26 24.54
C LEU A 1 -37.31 -5.67 25.13
N GLU A 2 -38.36 -6.25 25.71
CA GLU A 2 -38.34 -7.67 26.14
C GLU A 2 -38.73 -8.68 25.05
N GLU A 3 -39.49 -8.30 24.02
CA GLU A 3 -39.85 -9.25 22.92
C GLU A 3 -38.73 -9.48 21.88
N VAL A 4 -37.75 -8.58 21.79
CA VAL A 4 -36.62 -8.71 20.85
C VAL A 4 -35.51 -9.61 21.40
N HIS A 5 -35.46 -9.82 22.73
CA HIS A 5 -34.43 -10.64 23.37
C HIS A 5 -34.69 -12.15 23.25
N SER A 6 -35.94 -12.59 23.07
CA SER A 6 -36.27 -14.02 22.95
C SER A 6 -35.97 -14.59 21.56
N HIS A 7 -35.94 -13.77 20.51
CA HIS A 7 -35.81 -14.23 19.12
C HIS A 7 -34.35 -14.39 18.66
N LEU A 8 -33.38 -14.11 19.53
CA LEU A 8 -31.94 -14.28 19.27
C LEU A 8 -31.36 -15.57 19.89
N LEU A 9 -32.10 -16.26 20.76
CA LEU A 9 -31.63 -17.48 21.43
C LEU A 9 -32.02 -18.78 20.71
N GLU A 10 -33.01 -18.74 19.82
CA GLU A 10 -33.31 -19.85 18.91
C GLU A 10 -33.16 -19.35 17.48
N GLY A 11 -32.09 -19.76 16.80
CA GLY A 11 -31.68 -19.26 15.48
C GLY A 11 -32.66 -19.57 14.34
N ARG A 12 -33.85 -18.98 14.34
CA ARG A 12 -34.80 -18.94 13.23
C ARG A 12 -35.54 -17.61 13.21
N VAL A 13 -35.18 -16.76 12.26
CA VAL A 13 -36.07 -15.72 11.74
C VAL A 13 -36.41 -16.14 10.32
N GLU A 14 -37.60 -16.70 10.12
CA GLU A 14 -38.18 -16.81 8.77
C GLU A 14 -38.65 -15.41 8.36
N ASN A 15 -38.08 -14.89 7.27
CA ASN A 15 -38.60 -13.71 6.58
C ASN A 15 -39.20 -14.14 5.25
N HIS A 16 -40.38 -13.63 4.97
CA HIS A 16 -41.28 -13.96 3.85
C HIS A 16 -40.80 -13.51 2.45
N PHE A 17 -39.50 -13.38 2.23
CA PHE A 17 -38.91 -13.16 0.90
C PHE A 17 -37.52 -13.80 0.87
N GLY A 18 -37.43 -14.98 0.25
CA GLY A 18 -36.21 -15.78 0.19
C GLY A 18 -35.03 -15.04 -0.44
N LYS A 19 -33.93 -14.92 0.33
CA LYS A 19 -32.52 -14.92 -0.10
C LYS A 19 -31.58 -14.88 1.13
N THR A 20 -30.78 -15.96 1.24
CA THR A 20 -29.54 -16.23 2.00
C THR A 20 -29.15 -15.40 3.24
N THR A 21 -29.02 -16.08 4.38
CA THR A 21 -28.48 -15.60 5.67
C THR A 21 -26.95 -15.45 5.66
N LEU A 22 -26.42 -14.26 5.96
CA LEU A 22 -25.01 -14.04 6.33
C LEU A 22 -24.89 -14.00 7.87
N SER A 23 -24.14 -14.93 8.45
CA SER A 23 -23.78 -14.89 9.88
C SER A 23 -22.81 -13.75 10.16
N ALA A 24 -23.01 -13.02 11.25
CA ALA A 24 -22.10 -11.96 11.69
C ALA A 24 -20.66 -12.49 11.89
N PRO A 25 -19.61 -11.72 11.54
CA PRO A 25 -18.21 -12.14 11.68
C PRO A 25 -17.80 -12.49 13.12
N ASN A 26 -16.94 -13.50 13.29
CA ASN A 26 -16.49 -13.99 14.61
C ASN A 26 -15.95 -12.89 15.54
N TRP A 27 -15.31 -11.83 15.03
CA TRP A 27 -14.79 -10.74 15.87
C TRP A 27 -15.91 -9.89 16.50
N TYR A 28 -17.06 -9.78 15.84
CA TYR A 28 -18.23 -9.05 16.33
C TYR A 28 -18.92 -9.82 17.46
N GLN A 29 -18.92 -11.15 17.41
CA GLN A 29 -19.42 -12.01 18.49
C GLN A 29 -18.54 -11.94 19.74
N THR A 30 -17.21 -11.82 19.56
CA THR A 30 -16.24 -11.67 20.67
C THR A 30 -16.39 -10.35 21.44
N LEU A 31 -16.97 -9.32 20.82
CA LEU A 31 -17.21 -8.01 21.43
C LEU A 31 -18.49 -7.98 22.30
N ILE A 32 -19.42 -8.91 22.09
CA ILE A 32 -20.75 -8.92 22.72
C ILE A 32 -20.84 -9.99 23.82
N PHE A 33 -20.01 -11.05 23.77
CA PHE A 33 -20.02 -12.11 24.79
C PHE A 33 -19.00 -11.86 25.92
N PRO A 34 -19.44 -11.86 27.20
CA PRO A 34 -18.60 -11.53 28.35
C PRO A 34 -17.72 -12.73 28.73
N GLY A 35 -16.46 -12.72 28.33
CA GLY A 35 -15.51 -13.76 28.78
C GLY A 35 -14.04 -13.57 28.40
N VAL A 36 -13.71 -12.70 27.43
CA VAL A 36 -12.33 -12.62 26.90
C VAL A 36 -11.52 -11.44 27.47
N PHE A 37 -12.20 -10.40 27.95
CA PHE A 37 -11.57 -9.23 28.57
C PHE A 37 -12.07 -9.08 30.00
N GLY A 38 -11.21 -9.38 30.99
CA GLY A 38 -11.54 -9.24 32.40
C GLY A 38 -12.15 -7.87 32.71
N ARG A 39 -13.19 -7.87 33.56
CA ARG A 39 -14.04 -6.70 33.85
C ARG A 39 -13.21 -5.45 34.16
N SER A 40 -13.28 -4.45 33.29
CA SER A 40 -12.96 -3.06 33.58
C SER A 40 -14.21 -2.22 33.36
N SER A 41 -14.53 -1.33 34.31
CA SER A 41 -15.74 -0.49 34.29
C SER A 41 -15.81 0.44 33.07
N ALA A 42 -14.67 0.71 32.41
CA ALA A 42 -14.61 1.48 31.17
C ALA A 42 -15.13 0.68 29.95
N LEU A 43 -14.90 -0.64 29.91
CA LEU A 43 -15.33 -1.51 28.80
C LEU A 43 -16.86 -1.70 28.79
N ASP A 44 -17.47 -1.87 29.96
CA ASP A 44 -18.93 -1.96 30.10
C ASP A 44 -19.63 -0.67 29.69
N HIS A 45 -18.99 0.48 29.86
CA HIS A 45 -19.55 1.78 29.46
C HIS A 45 -19.45 2.06 27.96
N VAL A 46 -18.46 1.45 27.29
CA VAL A 46 -18.24 1.57 25.84
C VAL A 46 -19.13 0.58 25.08
N ALA A 47 -19.23 -0.68 25.54
CA ALA A 47 -20.04 -1.72 24.89
C ALA A 47 -21.54 -1.36 24.84
N ASN A 48 -22.06 -0.68 25.87
CA ASN A 48 -23.46 -0.26 25.95
C ASN A 48 -23.81 0.98 25.10
N LYS A 49 -22.87 1.54 24.33
CA LYS A 49 -23.06 2.74 23.50
C LYS A 49 -22.72 2.56 22.02
N VAL A 50 -22.37 1.34 21.61
CA VAL A 50 -22.06 1.04 20.20
C VAL A 50 -23.36 0.82 19.44
N GLU A 51 -23.68 1.73 18.51
CA GLU A 51 -24.94 1.69 17.73
C GLU A 51 -24.74 1.07 16.34
N SER A 52 -23.50 0.79 15.92
CA SER A 52 -23.17 0.23 14.59
C SER A 52 -21.96 -0.70 14.55
N VAL A 53 -21.88 -1.53 13.50
CA VAL A 53 -20.76 -2.48 13.27
C VAL A 53 -19.44 -1.76 13.01
N ASP A 54 -19.48 -0.61 12.33
CA ASP A 54 -18.28 0.18 12.04
C ASP A 54 -17.70 0.82 13.31
N GLU A 55 -18.54 1.30 14.22
CA GLU A 55 -18.11 1.77 15.54
C GLU A 55 -17.46 0.65 16.35
N ALA A 56 -18.03 -0.58 16.31
CA ALA A 56 -17.45 -1.73 16.97
C ALA A 56 -16.05 -2.07 16.42
N TYR A 57 -15.85 -1.96 15.11
CA TYR A 57 -14.56 -2.24 14.46
C TYR A 57 -13.49 -1.20 14.78
N VAL A 58 -13.86 0.09 14.81
CA VAL A 58 -12.95 1.18 15.19
C VAL A 58 -12.50 1.03 16.64
N ILE A 59 -13.45 0.69 17.53
CA ILE A 59 -13.18 0.46 18.95
C ILE A 59 -12.27 -0.77 19.13
N TYR A 60 -12.52 -1.85 18.40
CA TYR A 60 -11.69 -3.06 18.43
C TYR A 60 -10.23 -2.79 18.04
N ASN A 61 -10.02 -2.09 16.93
CA ASN A 61 -8.68 -1.75 16.45
C ASN A 61 -7.96 -0.76 17.37
N PHE A 62 -8.69 0.18 17.96
CA PHE A 62 -8.15 1.07 18.99
C PHE A 62 -7.67 0.26 20.22
N MET A 63 -8.47 -0.70 20.70
CA MET A 63 -8.08 -1.57 21.83
C MET A 63 -6.86 -2.44 21.51
N LEU A 64 -6.77 -2.98 20.30
CA LEU A 64 -5.59 -3.73 19.84
C LEU A 64 -4.33 -2.84 19.78
N SER A 65 -4.47 -1.59 19.35
CA SER A 65 -3.38 -0.62 19.31
C SER A 65 -2.88 -0.24 20.71
N VAL A 66 -3.77 0.06 21.65
CA VAL A 66 -3.42 0.38 23.05
C VAL A 66 -2.66 -0.78 23.71
N ARG A 67 -3.06 -2.02 23.44
CA ARG A 67 -2.41 -3.22 23.98
C ARG A 67 -1.03 -3.48 23.35
N ARG A 68 -0.89 -3.23 22.03
CA ARG A 68 0.41 -3.33 21.32
C ARG A 68 1.46 -2.37 21.86
N HIS A 69 1.03 -1.23 22.39
CA HIS A 69 1.93 -0.18 22.90
C HIS A 69 2.06 -0.16 24.43
N GLY A 70 1.50 -1.16 25.14
CA GLY A 70 1.64 -1.30 26.59
C GLY A 70 1.05 -0.15 27.41
N MET A 71 0.05 0.56 26.88
CA MET A 71 -0.54 1.74 27.53
C MET A 71 -1.75 1.37 28.39
N SER A 72 -1.94 2.06 29.52
CA SER A 72 -3.12 1.87 30.39
C SER A 72 -4.36 2.59 29.83
N LEU A 73 -5.48 1.86 29.75
CA LEU A 73 -6.78 2.36 29.28
C LEU A 73 -7.35 3.51 30.13
N ASP A 74 -6.92 3.63 31.39
CA ASP A 74 -7.43 4.65 32.33
C ASP A 74 -6.96 6.08 32.02
N SER A 75 -6.02 6.23 31.07
CA SER A 75 -5.45 7.53 30.68
C SER A 75 -6.23 8.25 29.57
N PHE A 76 -7.26 7.63 28.98
CA PHE A 76 -8.00 8.18 27.86
C PHE A 76 -9.40 8.64 28.26
N LYS A 77 -9.68 9.94 28.07
CA LYS A 77 -10.99 10.54 28.33
C LYS A 77 -11.74 10.72 27.01
N LEU A 78 -12.87 10.02 26.84
CA LEU A 78 -13.74 10.14 25.68
C LEU A 78 -14.36 11.55 25.64
N VAL A 79 -13.98 12.38 24.66
CA VAL A 79 -14.53 13.72 24.49
C VAL A 79 -15.67 13.68 23.47
N THR A 80 -16.91 13.90 23.93
CA THR A 80 -18.08 13.93 23.05
C THR A 80 -18.41 15.38 22.67
N HIS A 81 -18.11 15.77 21.43
CA HIS A 81 -18.64 17.04 20.88
C HIS A 81 -20.12 16.86 20.54
N ARG A 82 -20.99 17.38 21.40
CA ARG A 82 -22.45 17.31 21.25
C ARG A 82 -22.93 18.34 20.23
N ARG A 83 -22.90 18.02 18.93
CA ARG A 83 -23.65 18.80 17.91
C ARG A 83 -25.14 18.44 17.98
N ARG A 84 -25.97 19.46 18.19
CA ARG A 84 -27.43 19.37 18.31
C ARG A 84 -28.03 18.98 16.95
N ARG A 85 -28.49 17.72 16.80
CA ARG A 85 -29.19 17.23 15.59
C ARG A 85 -30.59 17.86 15.50
N GLN A 86 -30.85 18.68 14.48
CA GLN A 86 -32.21 18.90 13.99
C GLN A 86 -32.59 17.72 13.08
N LYS A 87 -33.78 17.15 13.30
CA LYS A 87 -34.34 16.04 12.53
C LYS A 87 -34.59 16.45 11.07
N LYS A 88 -33.96 15.78 10.11
CA LYS A 88 -34.49 15.65 8.74
C LYS A 88 -34.34 14.20 8.28
N CYS A 89 -35.38 13.71 7.61
CA CYS A 89 -35.61 12.33 7.20
C CYS A 89 -34.49 11.76 6.33
N PHE A 90 -34.23 10.47 6.51
CA PHE A 90 -33.31 9.67 5.71
C PHE A 90 -33.77 9.59 4.25
N SER A 91 -33.01 10.18 3.34
CA SER A 91 -32.94 9.72 1.94
C SER A 91 -31.58 9.07 1.73
N LYS A 92 -31.59 7.87 1.13
CA LYS A 92 -30.43 7.05 0.78
C LYS A 92 -29.29 7.92 0.20
N HIS A 93 -28.15 7.95 0.87
CA HIS A 93 -26.90 8.48 0.34
C HIS A 93 -25.77 7.54 0.74
N CYS A 94 -24.99 7.13 -0.27
CA CYS A 94 -23.69 6.49 -0.10
C CYS A 94 -22.82 7.37 0.82
N PRO A 95 -21.93 6.79 1.65
CA PRO A 95 -21.03 7.60 2.45
C PRO A 95 -20.15 8.39 1.48
N ALA A 96 -20.34 9.71 1.46
CA ALA A 96 -19.48 10.61 0.73
C ALA A 96 -18.06 10.38 1.25
N PHE A 97 -17.14 10.04 0.34
CA PHE A 97 -15.73 10.30 0.56
C PHE A 97 -15.63 11.74 1.07
N ASN A 98 -15.05 11.89 2.25
CA ASN A 98 -14.87 13.19 2.86
C ASN A 98 -13.83 13.91 1.99
N ILE A 99 -14.28 14.63 0.97
CA ILE A 99 -13.48 15.56 0.19
C ILE A 99 -13.06 16.61 1.21
N GLN A 100 -11.88 16.44 1.82
CA GLN A 100 -11.17 17.58 2.38
C GLN A 100 -11.13 18.60 1.25
N GLU A 101 -11.59 19.84 1.51
CA GLU A 101 -11.42 20.95 0.58
C GLU A 101 -9.99 20.89 0.06
N GLU A 102 -9.87 20.48 -1.19
CA GLU A 102 -8.60 20.32 -1.87
C GLU A 102 -7.99 21.73 -1.82
N LEU A 103 -6.97 21.92 -0.98
CA LEU A 103 -6.23 23.17 -0.99
C LEU A 103 -5.73 23.31 -2.42
N ILE A 104 -6.36 24.20 -3.19
CA ILE A 104 -6.06 24.39 -4.60
C ILE A 104 -4.64 24.98 -4.65
N ILE A 105 -3.66 24.09 -4.76
CA ILE A 105 -2.26 24.47 -4.96
C ILE A 105 -2.15 24.77 -6.45
N ASP A 106 -1.69 25.97 -6.78
CA ASP A 106 -1.42 26.33 -8.16
C ASP A 106 -0.22 25.53 -8.70
N THR A 107 -0.22 25.29 -10.01
CA THR A 107 0.79 24.46 -10.69
C THR A 107 2.22 24.93 -10.43
N ALA A 108 2.45 26.25 -10.39
CA ALA A 108 3.79 26.81 -10.18
C ALA A 108 4.27 26.59 -8.74
N THR A 109 3.38 26.65 -7.75
CA THR A 109 3.71 26.32 -6.36
C THR A 109 3.98 24.84 -6.17
N ALA A 110 3.18 23.97 -6.79
CA ALA A 110 3.42 22.53 -6.77
C ALA A 110 4.78 22.16 -7.39
N GLU A 111 5.07 22.70 -8.58
CA GLU A 111 6.35 22.52 -9.26
C GLU A 111 7.53 22.99 -8.41
N ARG A 112 7.45 24.21 -7.87
CA ARG A 112 8.48 24.78 -6.99
C ARG A 112 8.77 23.91 -5.78
N ARG A 113 7.73 23.31 -5.18
CA ARG A 113 7.88 22.40 -4.03
C ARG A 113 8.60 21.11 -4.40
N VAL A 114 8.31 20.54 -5.58
CA VAL A 114 9.02 19.34 -6.07
C VAL A 114 10.49 19.67 -6.35
N ILE A 115 10.77 20.80 -7.01
CA ILE A 115 12.14 21.26 -7.28
C ILE A 115 12.92 21.47 -5.99
N ALA A 116 12.33 22.16 -5.00
CA ALA A 116 12.97 22.38 -3.70
C ALA A 116 13.28 21.05 -2.97
N ALA A 117 12.34 20.09 -2.99
CA ALA A 117 12.57 18.76 -2.42
C ALA A 117 13.71 18.02 -3.13
N LYS A 118 13.79 18.14 -4.46
CA LYS A 118 14.86 17.57 -5.29
C LYS A 118 16.21 18.18 -4.97
N GLU A 119 16.30 19.51 -4.91
CA GLU A 119 17.54 20.23 -4.57
C GLU A 119 18.05 19.81 -3.19
N GLU A 120 17.17 19.81 -2.19
CA GLU A 120 17.54 19.41 -0.84
C GLU A 120 17.98 17.94 -0.76
N LEU A 121 17.27 17.04 -1.44
CA LEU A 121 17.63 15.62 -1.44
C LEU A 121 18.97 15.39 -2.16
N SER A 122 19.25 16.14 -3.24
CA SER A 122 20.45 15.96 -4.07
C SER A 122 21.77 16.19 -3.35
N ILE A 123 21.77 17.01 -2.30
CA ILE A 123 22.97 17.32 -1.50
C ILE A 123 23.09 16.46 -0.24
N SER A 124 22.16 15.51 -0.04
CA SER A 124 22.13 14.67 1.15
C SER A 124 23.10 13.46 1.07
N GLU A 125 23.60 13.03 2.22
CA GLU A 125 24.36 11.78 2.33
C GLU A 125 23.50 10.57 1.95
N PHE A 126 22.21 10.62 2.27
CA PHE A 126 21.23 9.60 1.88
C PHE A 126 21.21 9.39 0.38
N TYR A 127 21.11 10.47 -0.41
CA TYR A 127 21.10 10.36 -1.87
C TYR A 127 22.41 9.78 -2.42
N THR A 128 23.54 10.20 -1.86
CA THR A 128 24.85 9.64 -2.23
C THR A 128 24.91 8.13 -1.97
N SER A 129 24.40 7.68 -0.82
CA SER A 129 24.29 6.26 -0.48
C SER A 129 23.38 5.51 -1.46
N VAL A 130 22.21 6.06 -1.78
CA VAL A 130 21.27 5.47 -2.75
C VAL A 130 21.93 5.31 -4.13
N LEU A 131 22.65 6.32 -4.62
CA LEU A 131 23.36 6.21 -5.89
C LEU A 131 24.43 5.12 -5.86
N SER A 132 25.20 5.01 -4.78
CA SER A 132 26.20 3.95 -4.63
C SER A 132 25.55 2.56 -4.67
N ILE A 133 24.44 2.37 -3.96
CA ILE A 133 23.68 1.12 -3.96
C ILE A 133 23.10 0.83 -5.35
N LEU A 134 22.55 1.83 -6.05
CA LEU A 134 22.05 1.68 -7.41
C LEU A 134 23.16 1.26 -8.38
N HIS A 135 24.31 1.94 -8.35
CA HIS A 135 25.45 1.60 -9.21
C HIS A 135 25.93 0.17 -8.95
N HIS A 136 26.00 -0.25 -7.68
CA HIS A 136 26.31 -1.63 -7.35
C HIS A 136 25.22 -2.60 -7.87
N SER A 137 23.94 -2.27 -7.70
CA SER A 137 22.82 -3.09 -8.18
C SER A 137 22.87 -3.30 -9.69
N VAL A 138 23.16 -2.24 -10.46
CA VAL A 138 23.32 -2.32 -11.93
C VAL A 138 24.50 -3.22 -12.29
N SER A 139 25.60 -3.20 -11.53
CA SER A 139 26.75 -4.09 -11.76
C SER A 139 26.48 -5.58 -11.54
N LEU A 140 25.38 -5.92 -10.86
CA LEU A 140 24.95 -7.30 -10.61
C LEU A 140 24.01 -7.85 -11.69
N VAL A 141 23.51 -6.99 -12.58
CA VAL A 141 22.64 -7.33 -13.70
C VAL A 141 23.47 -7.46 -14.98
N GLU A 142 23.11 -8.42 -15.84
CA GLU A 142 23.75 -8.60 -17.15
C GLU A 142 23.25 -7.50 -18.12
N GLY A 143 23.88 -6.34 -18.08
CA GLY A 143 23.54 -5.19 -18.92
C GLY A 143 24.28 -3.95 -18.45
N SER A 144 24.57 -3.01 -19.35
CA SER A 144 25.40 -1.85 -19.01
C SER A 144 24.60 -0.68 -18.44
N THR A 145 23.31 -0.54 -18.75
CA THR A 145 22.51 0.63 -18.37
C THR A 145 21.02 0.32 -18.20
N ILE A 146 20.37 1.05 -17.29
CA ILE A 146 18.91 1.05 -17.14
C ILE A 146 18.31 1.79 -18.34
N SER A 147 17.47 1.12 -19.13
CA SER A 147 16.82 1.70 -20.32
C SER A 147 15.42 2.25 -20.03
N LYS A 148 14.73 1.70 -19.03
CA LYS A 148 13.37 2.08 -18.64
C LYS A 148 13.21 2.12 -17.13
N ILE A 149 12.42 3.07 -16.64
CA ILE A 149 11.97 3.14 -15.27
C ILE A 149 10.44 3.12 -15.27
N PHE A 150 9.83 2.17 -14.55
CA PHE A 150 8.40 2.14 -14.31
C PHE A 150 8.13 2.46 -12.85
N CYS A 151 7.45 3.57 -12.62
CA CYS A 151 7.09 4.04 -11.30
C CYS A 151 5.61 3.83 -11.04
N TYR A 152 5.28 3.15 -9.93
CA TYR A 152 3.90 3.01 -9.46
C TYR A 152 3.76 3.43 -8.01
N GLY A 153 2.63 4.02 -7.66
CA GLY A 153 2.25 4.20 -6.26
C GLY A 153 2.95 5.37 -5.56
N LEU A 154 3.17 6.50 -6.23
CA LEU A 154 3.73 7.71 -5.61
C LEU A 154 2.78 8.40 -4.63
N GLY A 155 1.47 8.30 -4.86
CA GLY A 155 0.45 9.06 -4.18
C GLY A 155 0.38 10.54 -4.60
N ASN A 156 -0.44 11.31 -3.88
CA ASN A 156 -0.63 12.74 -4.12
C ASN A 156 0.59 13.55 -3.65
N TYR A 157 1.57 13.76 -4.52
CA TYR A 157 2.83 14.44 -4.21
C TYR A 157 2.72 15.96 -4.10
N THR A 158 1.58 16.52 -4.50
CA THR A 158 1.32 17.96 -4.32
C THR A 158 0.97 18.27 -2.86
N GLN A 159 0.22 17.38 -2.21
CA GLN A 159 -0.23 17.54 -0.83
C GLN A 159 0.59 16.73 0.18
N CYS A 160 1.07 15.54 -0.18
CA CYS A 160 1.86 14.68 0.71
C CYS A 160 3.36 14.95 0.58
N VAL A 161 4.02 15.26 1.70
CA VAL A 161 5.47 15.50 1.76
C VAL A 161 6.25 14.23 1.42
N SER A 162 5.83 13.06 1.91
CA SER A 162 6.49 11.78 1.63
C SER A 162 6.49 11.47 0.13
N ALA A 163 5.31 11.49 -0.50
CA ALA A 163 5.13 11.33 -1.94
C ALA A 163 5.99 12.32 -2.76
N ARG A 164 6.11 13.57 -2.29
CA ARG A 164 6.94 14.59 -2.93
C ARG A 164 8.43 14.24 -2.93
N TYR A 165 8.96 13.78 -1.81
CA TYR A 165 10.37 13.37 -1.73
C TYR A 165 10.63 12.05 -2.48
N GLN A 166 9.65 11.15 -2.56
CA GLN A 166 9.73 9.97 -3.41
C GLN A 166 9.77 10.34 -4.91
N LEU A 167 8.94 11.28 -5.36
CA LEU A 167 9.03 11.84 -6.71
C LEU A 167 10.38 12.54 -6.93
N ALA A 168 10.83 13.34 -5.97
CA ALA A 168 12.14 14.00 -6.04
C ALA A 168 13.29 12.99 -6.23
N LEU A 169 13.25 11.86 -5.50
CA LEU A 169 14.21 10.78 -5.65
C LEU A 169 14.13 10.14 -7.05
N LEU A 170 12.94 9.82 -7.55
CA LEU A 170 12.76 9.33 -8.92
C LEU A 170 13.37 10.27 -9.96
N LEU A 171 13.14 11.58 -9.83
CA LEU A 171 13.68 12.58 -10.75
C LEU A 171 15.21 12.71 -10.67
N LEU A 172 15.80 12.48 -9.50
CA LEU A 172 17.26 12.41 -9.34
C LEU A 172 17.82 11.15 -9.99
N LEU A 173 17.24 9.97 -9.74
CA LEU A 173 17.66 8.71 -10.37
C LEU A 173 17.60 8.80 -11.90
N LYS A 174 16.55 9.43 -12.44
CA LYS A 174 16.40 9.72 -13.87
C LYS A 174 17.60 10.47 -14.44
N GLN A 175 18.21 11.41 -13.71
CA GLN A 175 19.36 12.19 -14.20
C GLN A 175 20.64 11.37 -14.36
N HIS A 176 20.74 10.22 -13.68
CA HIS A 176 21.88 9.30 -13.78
C HIS A 176 21.68 8.19 -14.81
N THR A 177 20.61 8.26 -15.60
CA THR A 177 20.28 7.27 -16.63
C THR A 177 19.83 7.95 -17.92
N THR A 178 19.85 7.23 -19.03
CA THR A 178 19.18 7.65 -20.28
C THR A 178 17.76 7.07 -20.36
N ALA A 179 17.22 6.60 -19.24
CA ALA A 179 16.02 5.80 -19.23
C ALA A 179 14.78 6.63 -19.55
N LYS A 180 13.84 6.00 -20.29
CA LYS A 180 12.46 6.51 -20.37
C LYS A 180 11.77 6.21 -19.05
N VAL A 181 11.11 7.22 -18.47
CA VAL A 181 10.44 7.08 -17.19
C VAL A 181 8.93 7.11 -17.40
N PHE A 182 8.28 6.03 -16.99
CA PHE A 182 6.84 5.85 -17.02
C PHE A 182 6.30 5.90 -15.59
N VAL A 183 5.21 6.62 -15.36
CA VAL A 183 4.65 6.84 -14.02
C VAL A 183 3.16 6.58 -14.05
N TYR A 184 2.67 5.88 -13.04
CA TYR A 184 1.24 5.71 -12.81
C TYR A 184 0.91 5.75 -11.33
N ASP A 185 -0.15 6.47 -10.99
CA ASP A 185 -0.81 6.33 -9.72
C ASP A 185 -2.31 6.57 -9.92
N PRO A 186 -3.18 5.69 -9.41
CA PRO A 186 -4.63 5.86 -9.55
C PRO A 186 -5.19 7.06 -8.77
N VAL A 187 -4.43 7.68 -7.87
CA VAL A 187 -4.86 8.86 -7.10
C VAL A 187 -4.34 10.18 -7.65
N PHE A 188 -3.63 10.18 -8.78
CA PHE A 188 -3.17 11.42 -9.39
C PHE A 188 -4.32 12.32 -9.81
N THR A 189 -4.20 13.58 -9.42
CA THR A 189 -5.04 14.67 -9.92
C THR A 189 -4.63 15.08 -11.35
N ALA A 190 -5.49 15.80 -12.05
CA ALA A 190 -5.17 16.36 -13.37
C ALA A 190 -3.92 17.26 -13.35
N LEU A 191 -3.73 18.02 -12.26
CA LEU A 191 -2.56 18.87 -12.05
C LEU A 191 -1.28 18.03 -11.92
N GLU A 192 -1.34 16.92 -11.18
CA GLU A 192 -0.23 15.99 -11.03
C GLU A 192 0.13 15.34 -12.36
N CYS A 193 -0.85 14.83 -13.10
CA CYS A 193 -0.64 14.31 -14.44
C CYS A 193 0.09 15.32 -15.36
N GLN A 194 -0.32 16.59 -15.33
CA GLN A 194 0.34 17.64 -16.10
C GLN A 194 1.80 17.87 -15.65
N LEU A 195 2.06 17.89 -14.34
CA LEU A 195 3.41 18.12 -13.79
C LEU A 195 4.37 16.94 -14.05
N ILE A 196 3.91 15.68 -13.99
CA ILE A 196 4.75 14.53 -14.36
C ILE A 196 5.29 14.71 -15.78
N SER A 197 4.44 15.18 -16.69
CA SER A 197 4.82 15.44 -18.09
C SER A 197 5.84 16.57 -18.20
N SER A 198 5.70 17.65 -17.42
CA SER A 198 6.66 18.77 -17.43
C SER A 198 8.04 18.38 -16.88
N PHE A 199 8.13 17.39 -16.00
CA PHE A 199 9.41 16.82 -15.54
C PHE A 199 10.05 15.82 -16.54
N GLY A 200 9.43 15.64 -17.71
CA GLY A 200 9.92 14.76 -18.76
C GLY A 200 9.72 13.27 -18.45
N CYS A 201 8.70 12.95 -17.66
CA CYS A 201 8.20 11.60 -17.44
C CYS A 201 6.93 11.37 -18.30
N GLN A 202 6.61 10.11 -18.57
CA GLN A 202 5.44 9.71 -19.35
C GLN A 202 4.41 9.09 -18.43
N LEU A 203 3.14 9.46 -18.58
CA LEU A 203 2.05 8.82 -17.85
C LEU A 203 1.68 7.50 -18.53
N LEU A 204 1.48 6.45 -17.74
CA LEU A 204 0.78 5.27 -18.24
C LEU A 204 -0.72 5.56 -18.30
N PRO A 205 -1.42 5.13 -19.36
CA PRO A 205 -2.83 5.48 -19.56
C PRO A 205 -3.80 4.64 -18.72
N LEU A 206 -3.34 3.52 -18.15
CA LEU A 206 -4.21 2.51 -17.52
C LEU A 206 -3.63 2.03 -16.19
N ASN A 207 -4.52 1.65 -15.28
CA ASN A 207 -4.14 0.88 -14.09
C ASN A 207 -3.80 -0.55 -14.51
N GLU A 208 -2.53 -0.80 -14.83
CA GLU A 208 -2.02 -2.15 -15.09
C GLU A 208 -1.88 -2.97 -13.81
N GLU A 209 -2.21 -2.43 -12.64
CA GLU A 209 -2.10 -3.10 -11.34
C GLU A 209 -0.68 -3.63 -11.07
N GLY A 210 0.35 -3.00 -11.65
CA GLY A 210 1.74 -3.45 -11.57
C GLY A 210 2.07 -4.69 -12.41
N LYS A 211 1.13 -5.20 -13.22
CA LYS A 211 1.30 -6.39 -14.09
C LYS A 211 2.04 -6.06 -15.40
N HIS A 212 3.07 -5.23 -15.31
CA HIS A 212 3.85 -4.81 -16.46
C HIS A 212 4.89 -5.86 -16.83
N THR A 213 4.93 -6.28 -18.10
CA THR A 213 5.97 -7.17 -18.62
C THR A 213 7.11 -6.36 -19.20
N ILE A 214 8.33 -6.59 -18.73
CA ILE A 214 9.51 -5.88 -19.22
C ILE A 214 9.90 -6.36 -20.62
N ASP A 215 10.53 -5.47 -21.38
CA ASP A 215 11.09 -5.82 -22.68
C ASP A 215 12.29 -6.74 -22.51
N LYS A 216 12.44 -7.68 -23.46
CA LYS A 216 13.55 -8.64 -23.44
C LYS A 216 14.87 -7.91 -23.65
N ASP A 217 15.88 -8.34 -22.91
CA ASP A 217 17.25 -7.84 -23.00
C ASP A 217 17.40 -6.33 -22.71
N GLU A 218 16.42 -5.75 -22.01
CA GLU A 218 16.40 -4.36 -21.57
C GLU A 218 16.31 -4.27 -20.04
N VAL A 219 17.36 -3.72 -19.40
CA VAL A 219 17.38 -3.56 -17.95
C VAL A 219 16.35 -2.51 -17.53
N THR A 220 15.38 -2.96 -16.72
CA THR A 220 14.24 -2.15 -16.29
C THR A 220 14.25 -1.97 -14.78
N LEU A 221 14.15 -0.71 -14.34
CA LEU A 221 13.97 -0.35 -12.94
C LEU A 221 12.48 -0.19 -12.62
N ALA A 222 11.93 -1.06 -11.80
CA ALA A 222 10.63 -0.85 -11.17
C ALA A 222 10.81 -0.02 -9.89
N TYR A 223 10.30 1.20 -9.88
CA TYR A 223 10.37 2.13 -8.76
C TYR A 223 9.02 2.17 -8.01
N LEU A 224 9.01 1.53 -6.84
CA LEU A 224 7.84 1.10 -6.09
C LEU A 224 7.97 1.41 -4.57
N PRO A 225 8.44 2.62 -4.16
CA PRO A 225 8.64 2.93 -2.75
C PRO A 225 7.30 2.98 -2.00
N HIS A 226 7.22 2.35 -0.83
CA HIS A 226 6.02 2.38 0.05
C HIS A 226 4.71 1.97 -0.62
N CYS A 227 4.79 1.33 -1.78
CA CYS A 227 3.62 0.85 -2.49
C CYS A 227 3.06 -0.41 -1.83
N SER A 228 1.82 -0.75 -2.16
CA SER A 228 1.23 -2.02 -1.73
C SER A 228 2.12 -3.21 -2.20
N LYS A 229 2.39 -4.17 -1.33
CA LYS A 229 3.17 -5.40 -1.67
C LYS A 229 2.60 -6.15 -2.89
N GLN A 230 1.32 -5.98 -3.16
CA GLN A 230 0.56 -6.56 -4.28
C GLN A 230 1.08 -6.03 -5.62
N LEU A 231 1.53 -4.78 -5.71
CA LEU A 231 2.15 -4.23 -6.93
C LEU A 231 3.50 -4.91 -7.22
N ILE A 232 4.36 -5.06 -6.21
CA ILE A 232 5.62 -5.81 -6.35
C ILE A 232 5.33 -7.27 -6.73
N ASN A 233 4.37 -7.91 -6.06
CA ASN A 233 3.98 -9.29 -6.32
C ASN A 233 3.45 -9.49 -7.75
N ASN A 234 2.64 -8.55 -8.25
CA ASN A 234 2.14 -8.53 -9.62
C ASN A 234 3.24 -8.31 -10.66
N PHE A 235 4.20 -7.43 -10.38
CA PHE A 235 5.35 -7.19 -11.24
C PHE A 235 6.23 -8.44 -11.35
N LEU A 236 6.49 -9.12 -10.23
CA LEU A 236 7.21 -10.39 -10.22
C LEU A 236 6.45 -11.47 -10.99
N TRP A 237 5.13 -11.57 -10.83
CA TRP A 237 4.28 -12.51 -11.58
C TRP A 237 4.34 -12.28 -13.09
N ALA A 238 4.21 -11.03 -13.52
CA ALA A 238 4.24 -10.65 -14.94
C ALA A 238 5.56 -11.01 -15.60
N ASN A 239 6.66 -11.00 -14.83
CA ASN A 239 8.02 -11.28 -15.30
C ASN A 239 8.58 -12.63 -14.83
N TRP A 240 7.73 -13.50 -14.26
CA TRP A 240 8.16 -14.75 -13.63
C TRP A 240 8.93 -15.65 -14.61
N GLY A 241 10.20 -15.88 -14.31
CA GLY A 241 11.12 -16.62 -15.17
C GLY A 241 12.55 -16.08 -15.09
N LEU A 242 13.40 -16.58 -15.98
CA LEU A 242 14.78 -16.09 -16.11
C LEU A 242 14.87 -14.64 -16.61
N GLY A 243 13.78 -14.09 -17.16
CA GLY A 243 13.69 -12.68 -17.55
C GLY A 243 13.83 -11.72 -16.37
N LEU A 244 13.58 -12.17 -15.13
CA LEU A 244 13.84 -11.38 -13.93
C LEU A 244 15.30 -10.91 -13.82
N LYS A 245 16.24 -11.56 -14.52
CA LYS A 245 17.65 -11.13 -14.57
C LYS A 245 17.79 -9.67 -15.00
N ASP A 246 16.86 -9.17 -15.83
CA ASP A 246 16.87 -7.81 -16.37
C ASP A 246 16.02 -6.84 -15.52
N CYS A 247 15.48 -7.29 -14.38
CA CYS A 247 14.70 -6.47 -13.45
C CYS A 247 15.56 -5.96 -12.30
N ILE A 248 15.41 -4.67 -11.99
CA ILE A 248 15.82 -4.05 -10.73
C ILE A 248 14.57 -3.52 -10.05
N ILE A 249 14.32 -3.89 -8.80
CA ILE A 249 13.17 -3.38 -8.03
C ILE A 249 13.69 -2.49 -6.92
N PHE A 250 13.39 -1.19 -7.01
CA PHE A 250 13.58 -0.25 -5.91
C PHE A 250 12.23 -0.11 -5.20
N GLY A 251 12.12 -0.57 -3.96
CA GLY A 251 10.83 -0.53 -3.25
C GLY A 251 10.96 -1.01 -1.82
N ASN A 252 9.84 -1.47 -1.26
CA ASN A 252 9.82 -2.04 0.08
C ASN A 252 10.72 -3.27 0.17
N SER A 253 11.43 -3.41 1.28
CA SER A 253 12.27 -4.56 1.55
C SER A 253 11.44 -5.85 1.60
N PHE A 254 11.86 -6.85 0.81
CA PHE A 254 11.30 -8.19 0.80
C PHE A 254 11.51 -8.86 2.16
N SER A 255 12.70 -8.71 2.75
CA SER A 255 12.96 -9.18 4.13
C SER A 255 11.92 -8.63 5.10
N LYS A 256 11.67 -7.32 5.07
CA LYS A 256 10.68 -6.68 5.95
C LYS A 256 9.25 -7.14 5.67
N ILE A 257 8.86 -7.28 4.40
CA ILE A 257 7.55 -7.81 4.02
C ILE A 257 7.35 -9.22 4.59
N ILE A 258 8.39 -10.07 4.48
CA ILE A 258 8.33 -11.48 4.91
C ILE A 258 8.32 -11.59 6.44
N ASP A 259 9.16 -10.83 7.13
CA ASP A 259 9.31 -10.93 8.59
C ASP A 259 8.11 -10.36 9.37
N THR A 260 7.34 -9.47 8.77
CA THR A 260 6.22 -8.78 9.44
C THR A 260 4.87 -9.49 9.28
N GLN A 261 4.78 -10.54 8.47
CA GLN A 261 3.51 -11.20 8.14
C GLN A 261 3.56 -12.72 8.31
N LEU A 262 2.41 -13.30 8.65
CA LEU A 262 2.28 -14.76 8.70
C LEU A 262 2.43 -15.36 7.30
N LYS A 263 3.12 -16.50 7.20
CA LYS A 263 3.31 -17.21 5.93
C LYS A 263 2.00 -17.51 5.19
N SER A 264 0.91 -17.80 5.91
CA SER A 264 -0.40 -18.03 5.30
C SER A 264 -0.94 -16.79 4.58
N ILE A 265 -0.73 -15.60 5.15
CA ILE A 265 -1.12 -14.32 4.54
C ILE A 265 -0.22 -14.07 3.32
N LEU A 266 1.10 -14.19 3.48
CA LEU A 266 2.06 -14.03 2.38
C LEU A 266 1.77 -14.94 1.19
N ASN A 267 1.42 -16.21 1.42
CA ASN A 267 1.05 -17.14 0.36
C ASN A 267 -0.19 -16.68 -0.45
N SER A 268 -1.09 -15.92 0.17
CA SER A 268 -2.27 -15.37 -0.50
C SER A 268 -2.03 -14.00 -1.15
N SER A 269 -1.15 -13.16 -0.59
CA SER A 269 -1.02 -11.75 -0.98
C SER A 269 0.34 -11.34 -1.55
N ALA A 270 1.37 -12.17 -1.40
CA ALA A 270 2.76 -11.86 -1.71
C ALA A 270 3.61 -13.10 -2.06
N ARG A 271 2.98 -14.15 -2.62
CA ARG A 271 3.63 -15.44 -2.89
C ARG A 271 4.87 -15.32 -3.76
N TYR A 272 4.84 -14.50 -4.81
CA TYR A 272 5.97 -14.34 -5.71
C TYR A 272 7.16 -13.64 -5.03
N ILE A 273 6.89 -12.75 -4.07
CA ILE A 273 7.93 -12.15 -3.20
C ILE A 273 8.55 -13.25 -2.33
N LEU A 274 7.72 -14.05 -1.66
CA LEU A 274 8.17 -15.12 -0.78
C LEU A 274 9.01 -16.17 -1.54
N ASP A 275 8.54 -16.58 -2.70
CA ASP A 275 9.13 -17.66 -3.51
C ASP A 275 10.46 -17.21 -4.15
N ILE A 276 10.58 -15.96 -4.61
CA ILE A 276 11.80 -15.45 -5.27
C ILE A 276 12.89 -15.01 -4.29
N PHE A 277 12.52 -14.66 -3.06
CA PHE A 277 13.45 -14.05 -2.09
C PHE A 277 14.75 -14.84 -1.89
N PRO A 278 14.75 -16.19 -1.78
CA PRO A 278 16.00 -16.97 -1.68
C PRO A 278 16.96 -16.82 -2.87
N TYR A 279 16.45 -16.38 -4.02
CA TYR A 279 17.20 -16.20 -5.27
C TYR A 279 17.45 -14.72 -5.61
N THR A 280 17.10 -13.82 -4.68
CA THR A 280 17.27 -12.37 -4.80
C THR A 280 18.60 -11.96 -4.16
N GLU A 281 19.23 -10.92 -4.69
CA GLU A 281 20.22 -10.11 -3.97
C GLU A 281 19.50 -8.83 -3.53
N GLU A 282 19.25 -8.70 -2.22
CA GLU A 282 18.57 -7.54 -1.65
C GLU A 282 19.59 -6.61 -0.99
N LEU A 283 19.62 -5.37 -1.43
CA LEU A 283 20.50 -4.31 -0.93
C LEU A 283 19.67 -3.30 -0.15
N SER A 284 19.74 -3.38 1.18
CA SER A 284 19.00 -2.49 2.07
C SER A 284 19.46 -1.04 1.94
N ILE A 285 18.50 -0.10 1.94
CA ILE A 285 18.77 1.34 1.91
C ILE A 285 18.56 1.88 3.33
N ALA A 286 19.66 2.27 3.98
CA ALA A 286 19.58 2.93 5.27
C ALA A 286 19.12 4.38 5.11
N ASN A 287 18.03 4.75 5.80
CA ASN A 287 17.56 6.14 5.79
C ASN A 287 18.42 7.03 6.69
N SER A 288 19.36 7.77 6.09
CA SER A 288 20.11 8.85 6.74
C SER A 288 19.53 10.24 6.44
N PHE A 289 18.35 10.32 5.85
CA PHE A 289 17.68 11.60 5.57
C PHE A 289 16.95 12.14 6.81
N LYS A 290 16.71 13.46 6.84
CA LYS A 290 16.08 14.13 7.99
C LYS A 290 14.66 13.65 8.30
N TYR A 291 13.95 13.11 7.31
CA TYR A 291 12.62 12.51 7.49
C TYR A 291 12.77 11.00 7.55
N THR A 292 12.65 10.46 8.76
CA THR A 292 12.93 9.05 9.05
C THR A 292 11.88 8.10 8.48
N ASP A 293 10.68 8.58 8.21
CA ASP A 293 9.48 7.86 7.75
C ASP A 293 9.26 7.90 6.22
N ILE A 294 10.03 8.70 5.48
CA ILE A 294 9.86 8.79 4.02
C ILE A 294 10.58 7.65 3.29
N PHE A 295 11.76 7.26 3.79
CA PHE A 295 12.64 6.29 3.13
C PHE A 295 12.99 5.10 4.03
N ASN A 296 12.21 4.83 5.09
CA ASN A 296 12.38 3.63 5.90
C ASN A 296 11.99 2.36 5.11
N ASP A 297 12.58 1.24 5.50
CA ASP A 297 12.23 -0.10 4.99
C ASP A 297 12.30 -0.24 3.46
N LEU A 298 13.11 0.59 2.79
CA LEU A 298 13.38 0.50 1.37
C LEU A 298 14.62 -0.34 1.07
N ALA A 299 14.62 -1.00 -0.08
CA ALA A 299 15.73 -1.77 -0.60
C ALA A 299 15.76 -1.76 -2.13
N ILE A 300 16.90 -2.11 -2.70
CA ILE A 300 17.01 -2.51 -4.11
C ILE A 300 17.14 -4.03 -4.18
N SER A 301 16.22 -4.68 -4.88
CA SER A 301 16.24 -6.11 -5.16
C SER A 301 16.65 -6.37 -6.60
N VAL A 302 17.67 -7.20 -6.79
CA VAL A 302 18.13 -7.67 -8.11
C VAL A 302 18.16 -9.20 -8.14
N PHE A 303 18.13 -9.77 -9.34
CA PHE A 303 17.97 -11.22 -9.54
C PHE A 303 19.13 -11.79 -10.37
N PRO A 304 20.31 -12.05 -9.77
CA PRO A 304 21.47 -12.52 -10.51
C PRO A 304 21.18 -13.81 -11.29
N ILE A 305 21.53 -13.85 -12.58
CA ILE A 305 21.24 -14.99 -13.46
C ILE A 305 21.81 -16.32 -12.91
N LYS A 306 22.93 -16.25 -12.18
CA LYS A 306 23.55 -17.41 -11.52
C LYS A 306 22.63 -18.00 -10.45
N LYS A 307 21.96 -17.15 -9.67
CA LYS A 307 20.96 -17.58 -8.66
C LYS A 307 19.72 -18.13 -9.36
N LEU A 308 19.19 -17.42 -10.37
CA LEU A 308 17.99 -17.85 -11.12
C LEU A 308 18.19 -19.18 -11.86
N SER A 309 19.38 -19.41 -12.42
CA SER A 309 19.71 -20.64 -13.16
C SER A 309 19.91 -21.85 -12.25
N SER A 310 20.09 -21.64 -10.94
CA SER A 310 20.19 -22.73 -9.96
C SER A 310 18.83 -23.37 -9.62
N VAL A 311 17.74 -22.73 -10.03
CA VAL A 311 16.38 -23.15 -9.68
C VAL A 311 15.87 -24.22 -10.66
N LYS A 312 15.18 -25.24 -10.13
CA LYS A 312 14.55 -26.29 -10.95
C LYS A 312 13.51 -25.69 -11.89
N ARG A 313 13.35 -26.27 -13.08
CA ARG A 313 12.38 -25.80 -14.09
C ARG A 313 10.95 -25.70 -13.53
N ASP A 314 10.54 -26.64 -12.69
CA ASP A 314 9.19 -26.69 -12.10
C ASP A 314 8.82 -25.45 -11.27
N PHE A 315 9.81 -24.75 -10.70
CA PHE A 315 9.59 -23.49 -9.98
C PHE A 315 8.95 -22.41 -10.86
N TRP A 316 9.36 -22.36 -12.13
CA TRP A 316 8.87 -21.39 -13.10
C TRP A 316 7.52 -21.79 -13.72
N VAL A 317 7.10 -23.05 -13.57
CA VAL A 317 5.86 -23.59 -14.16
C VAL A 317 4.63 -23.06 -13.42
N SER A 318 4.72 -22.87 -12.09
CA SER A 318 3.63 -22.31 -11.30
C SER A 318 3.48 -20.82 -11.57
N ARG A 319 2.46 -20.44 -12.36
CA ARG A 319 2.21 -19.04 -12.77
C ARG A 319 0.77 -18.58 -12.53
N GLU A 320 0.19 -19.01 -11.40
CA GLU A 320 -1.16 -18.62 -11.00
C GLU A 320 -1.27 -17.10 -10.84
N ASN A 321 -2.20 -16.48 -11.57
CA ASN A 321 -2.46 -15.05 -11.47
C ASN A 321 -2.84 -14.68 -10.03
N PRO A 322 -2.13 -13.72 -9.38
CA PRO A 322 -2.47 -13.27 -8.04
C PRO A 322 -3.93 -12.82 -7.94
N LYS A 323 -4.59 -13.24 -6.86
CA LYS A 323 -5.94 -12.83 -6.50
C LYS A 323 -5.92 -12.27 -5.09
N TYR A 324 -6.35 -11.04 -4.94
CA TYR A 324 -6.37 -10.34 -3.66
C TYR A 324 -7.79 -10.22 -3.14
N CYS A 325 -7.94 -10.12 -1.82
CA CYS A 325 -9.23 -9.92 -1.19
C CYS A 325 -9.72 -8.49 -1.44
N ASP A 326 -11.00 -8.32 -1.76
CA ASP A 326 -11.64 -7.00 -1.94
C ASP A 326 -11.61 -6.15 -0.65
N SER A 327 -11.31 -6.74 0.51
CA SER A 327 -11.17 -6.03 1.78
C SER A 327 -9.79 -5.38 1.98
N ASP A 328 -8.86 -5.56 1.05
CA ASP A 328 -7.51 -5.01 1.13
C ASP A 328 -7.49 -3.55 0.67
N THR A 329 -7.45 -2.61 1.61
CA THR A 329 -7.57 -1.18 1.33
C THR A 329 -6.29 -0.56 0.80
N GLU A 330 -5.14 -1.25 0.92
CA GLU A 330 -3.84 -0.73 0.46
C GLU A 330 -3.68 -0.84 -1.06
N PHE A 331 -4.44 -1.73 -1.71
CA PHE A 331 -4.31 -2.03 -3.13
C PHE A 331 -5.50 -1.51 -3.95
N ILE A 332 -5.27 -0.45 -4.74
CA ILE A 332 -6.28 0.18 -5.58
C ILE A 332 -6.35 -0.54 -6.94
N THR A 333 -7.38 -1.36 -7.12
CA THR A 333 -7.61 -2.13 -8.36
C THR A 333 -8.18 -1.28 -9.49
N ALA A 334 -8.00 -1.70 -10.74
CA ALA A 334 -8.61 -1.05 -11.91
C ALA A 334 -10.15 -1.05 -11.82
N LYS A 335 -10.71 -2.13 -11.26
CA LYS A 335 -12.15 -2.25 -10.97
C LYS A 335 -12.61 -1.18 -9.99
N LEU A 336 -11.83 -0.92 -8.93
CA LEU A 336 -12.15 0.11 -7.93
C LEU A 336 -12.05 1.52 -8.54
N VAL A 337 -11.00 1.81 -9.31
CA VAL A 337 -10.84 3.08 -10.05
C VAL A 337 -12.06 3.35 -10.93
N SER A 338 -12.46 2.36 -11.75
CA SER A 338 -13.63 2.47 -12.61
C SER A 338 -14.95 2.64 -11.83
N ALA A 339 -15.07 2.01 -10.66
CA ALA A 339 -16.28 2.13 -9.82
C ALA A 339 -16.38 3.49 -9.13
N LEU A 340 -15.24 4.14 -8.86
CA LEU A 340 -15.16 5.43 -8.18
C LEU A 340 -15.03 6.62 -9.14
N ASN A 341 -14.92 6.39 -10.45
CA ASN A 341 -14.62 7.41 -11.46
C ASN A 341 -13.39 8.25 -11.10
N LEU A 342 -12.35 7.57 -10.60
CA LEU A 342 -11.04 8.15 -10.34
C LEU A 342 -10.26 8.37 -11.63
#